data_AF-A0A957FN06-F1
#
_entry.id   AF-A0A957FN06-F1
#
_cell.length_a   1.000
_cell.length_b   1.000
_cell.length_c   1.000
_cell.angle_alpha   90.00
_cell.angle_beta   90.00
_cell.angle_gamma   90.00
#
_symmetry.space_group_name_H-M   'P 1'
#
loop_
_entity.id
_entity.type
_entity.pdbx_description
1 polymer ?
#
loop_
_entity_poly.entity_id
_entity_poly.type
_entity_poly.pdbx_seq_one_letter_code
_entity_poly.pdbx_strand_id
1 'polypeptide(L)'
;MLTRVFNSNRPVFESISSSWLTAGAEAVYLHAYENTLAQWPADAPPLTEPYLSVSINCLGLTVGDIYVKGLQGPAFQALLEANT
;
A
#
# COMPACT_ATOMS: atom_id res chain seq x y z
N MET A 1 -14.72 -4.56 9.45
CA MET A 1 -14.56 -5.82 8.70
C MET A 1 -13.13 -6.02 8.21
N LEU A 2 -12.56 -5.03 7.51
CA LEU A 2 -11.18 -5.07 7.00
C LEU A 2 -10.13 -5.36 8.09
N THR A 3 -10.27 -4.81 9.30
CA THR A 3 -9.39 -5.14 10.44
C THR A 3 -9.33 -6.64 10.77
N ARG A 4 -10.47 -7.35 10.69
CA ARG A 4 -10.50 -8.81 10.92
C ARG A 4 -9.81 -9.55 9.78
N VAL A 5 -10.08 -9.17 8.54
CA VAL A 5 -9.42 -9.74 7.35
C VAL A 5 -7.91 -9.54 7.42
N PHE A 6 -7.46 -8.33 7.77
CA PHE A 6 -6.06 -8.01 7.99
C PHE A 6 -5.45 -8.90 9.07
N ASN A 7 -6.07 -9.00 10.25
CA ASN A 7 -5.52 -9.82 11.33
C ASN A 7 -5.48 -11.32 10.96
N SER A 8 -6.45 -11.83 10.22
CA SER A 8 -6.47 -13.24 9.77
C SER A 8 -5.51 -13.54 8.62
N ASN A 9 -5.14 -12.53 7.83
CA ASN A 9 -4.29 -12.70 6.64
C ASN A 9 -3.05 -11.80 6.69
N ARG A 10 -2.59 -11.43 7.89
CA ARG A 10 -1.48 -10.48 8.08
C ARG A 10 -0.24 -10.83 7.26
N PRO A 11 0.20 -12.11 7.19
CA PRO A 11 1.36 -12.48 6.38
C PRO A 11 1.19 -12.17 4.88
N VAL A 12 -0.04 -12.24 4.35
CA VAL A 12 -0.31 -11.90 2.95
C VAL A 12 -0.16 -10.40 2.71
N PHE A 13 -0.69 -9.57 3.61
CA PHE A 13 -0.51 -8.12 3.52
C PHE A 13 0.97 -7.73 3.68
N GLU A 14 1.69 -8.35 4.60
CA GLU A 14 3.15 -8.13 4.76
C GLU A 14 3.92 -8.52 3.50
N SER A 15 3.58 -9.64 2.85
CA SER A 15 4.20 -10.07 1.60
C SER A 15 3.92 -9.10 0.45
N ILE A 16 2.69 -8.60 0.33
CA ILE A 16 2.31 -7.61 -0.69
C ILE A 16 3.06 -6.30 -0.46
N SER A 17 3.06 -5.79 0.77
CA SER A 17 3.77 -4.56 1.13
C SER A 17 5.27 -4.69 0.89
N SER A 18 5.88 -5.84 1.24
CA SER A 18 7.30 -6.10 0.98
C SER A 18 7.63 -6.11 -0.51
N SER A 19 6.72 -6.60 -1.36
CA SER A 19 6.92 -6.58 -2.82
C SER A 19 6.96 -5.15 -3.36
N TRP A 20 6.06 -4.27 -2.88
CA TRP A 20 6.07 -2.86 -3.23
C TRP A 20 7.33 -2.13 -2.76
N LEU A 21 7.76 -2.38 -1.52
CA LEU A 21 9.01 -1.81 -1.00
C LEU A 21 10.23 -2.27 -1.82
N THR A 22 10.25 -3.56 -2.21
CA THR A 22 11.32 -4.10 -3.08
C THR A 22 11.29 -3.48 -4.48
N ALA A 23 10.11 -3.12 -4.99
CA ALA A 23 9.93 -2.41 -6.25
C ALA A 23 10.32 -0.92 -6.18
N GLY A 24 10.73 -0.42 -5.01
CA GLY A 24 11.18 0.95 -4.81
C GLY A 24 10.14 1.89 -4.18
N ALA A 25 9.04 1.37 -3.64
CA ALA A 25 8.16 2.18 -2.81
C ALA A 25 8.88 2.60 -1.53
N GLU A 26 8.64 3.83 -1.09
CA GLU A 26 9.11 4.36 0.20
C GLU A 26 8.27 3.79 1.34
N ALA A 27 6.94 3.75 1.14
CA ALA A 27 6.02 3.26 2.14
C ALA A 27 4.72 2.72 1.54
N VAL A 28 4.08 1.81 2.26
CA VAL A 28 2.76 1.25 1.96
C VAL A 28 1.88 1.41 3.19
N TYR A 29 0.64 1.87 3.00
CA TYR A 29 -0.32 2.08 4.08
C TYR A 29 -1.59 1.30 3.77
N LEU A 30 -2.13 0.65 4.79
CA LEU A 30 -3.46 0.02 4.77
C LEU A 30 -4.38 0.83 5.66
N HIS A 31 -5.36 1.48 5.07
CA HIS A 31 -6.39 2.22 5.79
C HIS A 31 -7.71 1.45 5.77
N ALA A 32 -8.43 1.48 6.87
CA ALA A 32 -9.84 1.12 6.91
C ALA A 32 -10.63 2.35 7.30
N TYR A 33 -11.44 2.85 6.37
CA TYR A 33 -12.07 4.17 6.51
C TYR A 33 -11.00 5.24 6.78
N GLU A 34 -11.18 6.09 7.79
CA GLU A 34 -10.26 7.18 8.13
C GLU A 34 -9.08 6.77 9.03
N ASN A 35 -8.91 5.47 9.33
CA ASN A 35 -7.88 4.99 10.25
C ASN A 35 -6.83 4.13 9.54
N THR A 36 -5.57 4.43 9.77
CA THR A 36 -4.44 3.56 9.39
C THR A 36 -4.47 2.29 10.24
N LEU A 37 -4.71 1.13 9.60
CA LEU A 37 -4.64 -0.17 10.25
C LEU A 37 -3.20 -0.68 10.36
N ALA A 38 -2.39 -0.41 9.34
CA ALA A 38 -1.00 -0.80 9.26
C ALA A 38 -0.24 0.09 8.28
N GLN A 39 1.06 0.22 8.50
CA GLN A 39 1.99 0.89 7.61
C GLN A 39 3.29 0.12 7.54
N TRP A 40 3.94 0.18 6.38
CA TRP A 40 5.22 -0.45 6.11
C TRP A 40 6.14 0.54 5.39
N PRO A 41 7.34 0.80 5.91
CA PRO A 41 7.87 0.31 7.20
C PRO A 41 7.07 0.86 8.40
N ALA A 42 7.24 0.27 9.59
CA ALA A 42 6.44 0.64 10.76
C ALA A 42 6.66 2.10 11.21
N ASP A 43 7.82 2.66 10.89
CA ASP A 43 8.24 4.04 11.09
C ASP A 43 8.06 4.92 9.84
N ALA A 44 7.26 4.46 8.86
CA ALA A 44 6.95 5.22 7.66
C ALA A 44 6.48 6.64 8.02
N PRO A 45 6.90 7.66 7.25
CA PRO A 45 6.46 9.03 7.46
C PRO A 45 4.93 9.13 7.29
N PRO A 46 4.31 10.26 7.68
CA PRO A 46 2.90 10.49 7.40
C PRO A 46 2.58 10.34 5.91
N LEU A 47 1.41 9.79 5.60
CA LEU A 47 0.91 9.71 4.23
C LEU A 47 0.65 11.13 3.71
N THR A 48 1.54 11.61 2.85
CA THR A 48 1.42 12.89 2.15
C THR A 48 1.53 12.64 0.66
N GLU A 49 0.79 13.42 -0.13
CA GLU A 49 0.92 13.41 -1.58
C GLU A 49 2.38 13.70 -2.00
N PRO A 50 2.87 13.08 -3.10
CA PRO A 50 2.08 12.26 -4.01
C PRO A 50 2.11 10.76 -3.66
N TYR A 51 1.01 10.04 -3.89
CA TYR A 51 0.92 8.59 -3.70
C TYR A 51 0.01 7.92 -4.75
N LEU A 52 0.15 6.61 -4.91
CA LEU A 52 -0.83 5.78 -5.59
C LEU A 52 -1.84 5.24 -4.57
N SER A 53 -3.11 5.17 -4.93
CA SER A 53 -4.14 4.59 -4.08
C SER A 53 -5.02 3.58 -4.83
N VAL A 54 -5.49 2.57 -4.11
CA VAL A 54 -6.50 1.62 -4.61
C VAL A 54 -7.48 1.26 -3.50
N SER A 55 -8.76 1.33 -3.81
CA SER A 55 -9.82 1.00 -2.88
C SER A 55 -10.02 -0.51 -2.76
N ILE A 56 -10.16 -0.99 -1.53
CA ILE A 56 -10.52 -2.36 -1.21
C ILE A 56 -12.04 -2.44 -1.17
N ASN A 57 -12.61 -3.15 -2.13
CA ASN A 57 -14.05 -3.36 -2.23
C ASN A 57 -14.44 -4.77 -1.78
N CYS A 58 -15.51 -4.89 -0.99
CA CYS A 58 -16.08 -6.15 -0.58
C CYS A 58 -17.60 -6.09 -0.67
N LEU A 59 -18.21 -7.02 -1.42
CA LEU A 59 -19.65 -7.07 -1.65
C LEU A 59 -20.24 -5.74 -2.16
N GLY A 60 -19.49 -5.03 -3.01
CA GLY A 60 -19.91 -3.73 -3.58
C GLY A 60 -19.72 -2.52 -2.66
N LEU A 61 -19.13 -2.71 -1.48
CA LEU A 61 -18.81 -1.62 -0.54
C LEU A 61 -17.30 -1.41 -0.43
N THR A 62 -16.87 -0.16 -0.43
CA THR A 62 -15.49 0.20 -0.09
C THR A 62 -15.29 0.05 1.42
N VAL A 63 -14.32 -0.77 1.80
CA VAL A 63 -14.04 -1.10 3.22
C VAL A 63 -12.70 -0.55 3.71
N GLY A 64 -11.94 0.08 2.82
CA GLY A 64 -10.64 0.70 3.08
C GLY A 64 -9.86 0.93 1.80
N ASP A 65 -8.63 1.38 1.94
CA ASP A 65 -7.76 1.78 0.86
C ASP A 65 -6.32 1.33 1.13
N ILE A 66 -5.60 1.02 0.06
CA ILE A 66 -4.15 0.82 0.10
C ILE A 66 -3.51 2.02 -0.56
N TYR A 67 -2.52 2.60 0.11
CA TYR A 67 -1.72 3.70 -0.41
C TYR A 67 -0.28 3.26 -0.58
N VAL A 68 0.36 3.66 -1.69
CA VAL A 68 1.77 3.39 -1.95
C VAL A 68 2.48 4.70 -2.27
N LYS A 69 3.48 5.03 -1.46
CA LYS A 69 4.27 6.26 -1.55
C LYS A 69 5.64 5.98 -2.17
N GLY A 70 6.18 6.95 -2.90
CA GLY A 70 7.55 6.93 -3.40
C GLY A 70 7.73 6.26 -4.78
N LEU A 71 6.67 5.77 -5.40
CA LEU A 71 6.71 5.18 -6.76
C LEU A 71 6.59 6.24 -7.85
N GLN A 72 7.51 7.19 -7.85
CA GLN A 72 7.49 8.30 -8.80
C GLN A 72 8.89 8.85 -9.03
N GLY A 73 9.08 9.40 -10.22
CA GLY A 73 10.36 9.91 -10.68
C GLY A 73 11.08 8.94 -11.64
N PRO A 74 12.26 9.36 -12.15
CA PRO A 74 12.93 8.71 -13.26
C PRO A 74 13.28 7.23 -13.01
N ALA A 75 13.54 6.86 -11.76
CA ALA A 75 13.92 5.49 -11.38
C ALA A 75 12.75 4.49 -11.49
N PHE A 76 11.54 4.89 -11.08
CA PHE A 76 10.35 4.06 -11.23
C PHE A 76 9.91 3.99 -12.71
N GLN A 77 10.06 5.09 -13.44
CA GLN A 77 9.77 5.14 -14.87
C GLN A 77 10.73 4.24 -15.67
N ALA A 78 12.02 4.24 -15.33
CA ALA A 78 12.99 3.31 -15.91
C ALA A 78 12.70 1.83 -15.56
N LEU A 79 12.17 1.54 -14.37
CA LEU A 79 11.73 0.19 -13.98
C LEU A 79 10.50 -0.28 -14.77
N LEU A 80 9.57 0.62 -15.09
CA LEU A 80 8.44 0.32 -15.95
C LEU A 80 8.89 0.06 -17.39
N GLU A 81 9.80 0.89 -17.91
CA GLU A 81 10.35 0.76 -19.26
C GLU A 81 11.21 -0.50 -19.44
N ALA A 82 11.96 -0.92 -18.41
CA ALA A 82 12.79 -2.11 -18.46
C ALA A 82 12.01 -3.45 -18.41
N ASN A 83 10.72 -3.41 -18.07
CA ASN A 83 9.85 -4.58 -17.94
C ASN A 83 8.72 -4.64 -19.00
N THR A 84 8.78 -3.78 -20.02
CA THR A 84 7.98 -3.83 -21.27
C THR A 84 8.83 -4.27 -22.44
#